data_AF-A0A256GMU0-F1
#
_entry.id   AF-A0A256GMU0-F1
#
_cell.length_a   1.000
_cell.length_b   1.000
_cell.length_c   1.000
_cell.angle_alpha   90.00
_cell.angle_beta   90.00
_cell.angle_gamma   90.00
#
_symmetry.space_group_name_H-M   'P 1'
#
loop_
_entity.id
_entity.type
_entity.pdbx_description
1 polymer ?
#
loop_
_entity_poly.entity_id
_entity_poly.type
_entity_poly.pdbx_seq_one_letter_code
_entity_poly.pdbx_strand_id
1 'polypeptide(L)'
;MAGYGVQLWPILQDVHQLRATYGQRAGTFLSNAGVLQVFGVNDHDSARLVSDLLGQETVVFQTMSRALDAEKTGITYGEQHTARPLLTPDEVRNLPQNVELLFLAGQRPIVAGKLAYYADSEFRGLYDAP
;
A
#
# COMPACT_ATOMS: atom_id res chain seq x y z
N MET A 1 -11.09 -22.70 -8.03
CA MET A 1 -11.09 -23.02 -6.58
C MET A 1 -12.38 -22.62 -5.87
N ALA A 2 -13.10 -21.58 -6.32
CA ALA A 2 -14.38 -21.15 -5.74
C ALA A 2 -15.50 -22.22 -5.69
N GLY A 3 -15.40 -23.31 -6.46
CA GLY A 3 -16.37 -24.42 -6.44
C GLY A 3 -16.10 -25.52 -5.40
N TYR A 4 -14.94 -25.52 -4.72
CA TYR A 4 -14.56 -26.60 -3.80
C TYR A 4 -14.63 -26.21 -2.31
N GLY A 5 -15.03 -24.98 -1.98
CA GLY A 5 -15.11 -24.51 -0.58
C GLY A 5 -13.76 -24.37 0.12
N VAL A 6 -12.64 -24.40 -0.61
CA VAL A 6 -11.29 -24.28 -0.05
C VAL A 6 -10.85 -22.82 -0.07
N GLN A 7 -10.45 -22.31 1.10
CA GLN A 7 -9.81 -21.01 1.26
C GLN A 7 -8.32 -21.21 1.55
N LEU A 8 -7.47 -20.60 0.74
CA LEU A 8 -6.02 -20.64 0.91
C LEU A 8 -5.56 -19.34 1.54
N TRP A 9 -4.65 -19.44 2.51
CA TRP A 9 -3.96 -18.28 3.10
C TRP A 9 -2.44 -18.42 2.92
N PRO A 10 -1.93 -18.13 1.72
CA PRO A 10 -0.50 -18.17 1.46
C PRO A 10 0.20 -17.01 2.16
N ILE A 11 1.33 -17.31 2.81
CA ILE A 11 2.20 -16.30 3.42
C ILE A 11 3.48 -16.23 2.57
N LEU A 12 3.79 -15.04 2.07
CA LEU A 12 4.93 -14.78 1.19
C LEU A 12 5.82 -13.74 1.86
N GLN A 13 7.14 -13.98 1.86
CA GLN A 13 8.11 -13.01 2.38
C GLN A 13 8.48 -11.97 1.32
N ASP A 14 8.46 -12.35 0.05
CA ASP A 14 8.92 -11.52 -1.07
C ASP A 14 8.23 -11.97 -2.37
N VAL A 15 7.87 -11.00 -3.21
CA VAL A 15 7.31 -11.20 -4.55
C VAL A 15 8.31 -11.90 -5.47
N HIS A 16 9.62 -11.76 -5.26
CA HIS A 16 10.61 -12.45 -6.08
C HIS A 16 10.52 -13.98 -5.95
N GLN A 17 10.23 -14.51 -4.76
CA GLN A 17 10.03 -15.95 -4.58
C GLN A 17 8.81 -16.43 -5.36
N LEU A 18 7.71 -15.67 -5.29
CA LEU A 18 6.50 -15.98 -6.04
C LEU A 18 6.76 -15.99 -7.56
N ARG A 19 7.53 -15.00 -8.06
CA ARG A 19 7.94 -14.93 -9.47
C ARG A 19 8.90 -16.05 -9.85
N ALA A 20 9.81 -16.46 -8.97
CA ALA A 20 10.71 -17.58 -9.23
C ALA A 20 9.94 -18.90 -9.37
N THR A 21 8.90 -19.12 -8.54
CA THR A 21 8.08 -20.33 -8.58
C THR A 21 7.05 -20.33 -9.72
N TYR A 22 6.39 -19.20 -9.98
CA TYR A 22 5.25 -19.13 -10.92
C TYR A 22 5.53 -18.37 -12.22
N GLY A 23 6.71 -17.77 -12.38
CA GLY A 23 7.09 -16.98 -13.53
C GLY A 23 6.08 -15.85 -13.80
N GLN A 24 5.63 -15.74 -15.05
CA GLN A 24 4.64 -14.73 -15.45
C GLN A 24 3.26 -14.92 -14.82
N ARG A 25 2.95 -16.11 -14.27
CA ARG A 25 1.65 -16.38 -13.62
C ARG A 25 1.59 -15.89 -12.17
N ALA A 26 2.70 -15.41 -11.62
CA ALA A 26 2.74 -14.83 -10.26
C ALA A 26 1.74 -13.68 -10.09
N GLY A 27 1.57 -12.84 -11.13
CA GLY A 27 0.58 -11.76 -11.11
C GLY A 27 -0.85 -12.29 -10.96
N THR A 28 -1.20 -13.34 -11.70
CA THR A 28 -2.51 -13.99 -11.63
C THR A 28 -2.80 -14.58 -10.25
N PHE A 29 -1.78 -15.05 -9.52
CA PHE A 29 -1.96 -15.54 -8.15
C PHE A 29 -2.41 -14.42 -7.22
N LEU A 30 -1.74 -13.27 -7.26
CA LEU A 30 -2.09 -12.10 -6.47
C LEU A 30 -3.45 -11.53 -6.87
N SER A 31 -3.76 -11.47 -8.18
CA SER A 31 -5.05 -10.95 -8.67
C SER A 31 -6.25 -11.81 -8.30
N ASN A 32 -6.06 -13.10 -8.02
CA ASN A 32 -7.14 -13.99 -7.56
C ASN A 32 -7.31 -14.01 -6.04
N ALA A 33 -6.43 -13.34 -5.28
CA ALA A 33 -6.56 -13.26 -3.84
C ALA A 33 -7.74 -12.35 -3.48
N GLY A 34 -8.70 -12.87 -2.68
CA GLY A 34 -9.81 -12.05 -2.18
C GLY A 34 -9.37 -11.01 -1.15
N VAL A 35 -8.30 -11.31 -0.43
CA VAL A 35 -7.63 -10.42 0.52
C VAL A 35 -6.13 -10.51 0.29
N LEU A 36 -5.47 -9.36 0.17
CA LEU A 36 -4.02 -9.24 0.20
C LEU A 36 -3.63 -8.42 1.44
N GLN A 37 -2.81 -9.00 2.30
CA GLN A 37 -2.29 -8.36 3.49
C GLN A 37 -0.79 -8.12 3.31
N VAL A 38 -0.36 -6.88 3.50
CA VAL A 38 1.02 -6.46 3.30
C VAL A 38 1.57 -5.98 4.63
N PHE A 39 2.62 -6.66 5.07
CA PHE A 39 3.39 -6.31 6.25
C PHE A 39 4.74 -5.77 5.78
N GLY A 40 5.11 -4.57 6.23
CA GLY A 40 6.45 -3.96 6.10
C GLY A 40 7.30 -4.43 4.90
N VAL A 41 7.38 -3.62 3.86
CA VAL A 41 8.04 -4.02 2.62
C VAL A 41 9.52 -3.62 2.62
N ASN A 42 10.42 -4.58 2.40
CA ASN A 42 11.86 -4.32 2.41
C ASN A 42 12.45 -4.05 1.02
N ASP A 43 11.97 -4.72 -0.02
CA ASP A 43 12.48 -4.59 -1.39
C ASP A 43 11.69 -3.56 -2.22
N HIS A 44 12.34 -3.00 -3.25
CA HIS A 44 11.75 -1.93 -4.05
C HIS A 44 10.64 -2.43 -4.99
N ASP A 45 10.74 -3.66 -5.50
CA ASP A 45 9.80 -4.18 -6.48
C ASP A 45 8.45 -4.52 -5.84
N SER A 46 8.46 -5.12 -4.65
CA SER A 46 7.28 -5.31 -3.82
C SER A 46 6.69 -3.98 -3.40
N ALA A 47 7.51 -2.97 -3.06
CA ALA A 47 7.01 -1.66 -2.65
C ALA A 47 6.31 -0.94 -3.81
N ARG A 48 6.87 -1.06 -5.02
CA ARG A 48 6.27 -0.56 -6.24
C ARG A 48 4.95 -1.27 -6.55
N LEU A 49 4.91 -2.59 -6.43
CA LEU A 49 3.66 -3.36 -6.58
C LEU A 49 2.58 -2.87 -5.61
N VAL A 50 2.93 -2.63 -4.35
CA VAL A 50 1.98 -2.16 -3.32
C VAL A 50 1.52 -0.72 -3.62
N SER A 51 2.43 0.17 -4.01
CA SER A 51 2.12 1.53 -4.46
C SER A 51 1.16 1.51 -5.66
N ASP A 52 1.38 0.63 -6.63
CA ASP A 52 0.53 0.50 -7.82
C ASP A 52 -0.85 -0.07 -7.45
N LEU A 53 -0.93 -0.99 -6.49
CA LEU A 53 -2.19 -1.55 -5.98
C LEU A 53 -3.00 -0.53 -5.17
N LEU A 54 -2.34 0.38 -4.44
CA LEU A 54 -3.01 1.48 -3.73
C LEU A 54 -3.64 2.47 -4.71
N GLY A 55 -2.95 2.73 -5.82
CA GLY A 55 -3.38 3.68 -6.84
C GLY A 55 -2.92 5.12 -6.56
N GLN A 56 -3.57 6.05 -7.25
CA GLN A 56 -3.16 7.46 -7.30
C GLN A 56 -4.32 8.40 -6.94
N GLU A 57 -3.98 9.54 -6.34
CA GLU A 57 -4.86 10.68 -6.12
C GLU A 57 -4.51 11.84 -7.07
N THR A 58 -5.48 12.68 -7.36
CA THR A 58 -5.26 13.93 -8.11
C THR A 58 -4.98 15.06 -7.12
N VAL A 59 -3.77 15.62 -7.17
CA VAL A 59 -3.36 16.77 -6.36
C VAL A 59 -3.44 18.04 -7.21
N VAL A 60 -4.00 19.10 -6.65
CA VAL A 60 -4.09 20.42 -7.29
C VAL A 60 -2.99 21.32 -6.74
N PHE A 61 -2.09 21.75 -7.61
CA PHE A 61 -1.06 22.75 -7.33
C PHE A 61 -1.54 24.12 -7.77
N GLN A 62 -1.63 25.06 -6.85
CA GLN A 62 -1.88 26.46 -7.16
C GLN A 62 -0.55 27.21 -7.22
N THR A 63 -0.17 27.66 -8.42
CA THR A 63 1.02 28.48 -8.66
C THR A 63 0.62 29.95 -8.67
N MET A 64 1.21 30.76 -7.79
CA MET A 64 1.03 32.20 -7.81
C MET A 64 2.24 32.86 -8.46
N SER A 65 2.04 33.51 -9.60
CA SER A 65 3.06 34.29 -10.30
C SER A 65 2.79 35.78 -10.08
N ARG A 66 3.74 36.50 -9.49
CA ARG A 66 3.67 37.94 -9.27
C ARG A 66 4.60 38.65 -10.25
N ALA A 67 4.04 39.41 -11.18
CA ALA A 67 4.83 40.32 -12.00
C ALA A 67 5.19 41.55 -11.17
N LEU A 68 6.49 41.78 -10.94
CA LEU A 68 7.03 42.99 -10.33
C LEU A 68 7.42 43.94 -11.44
N ASP A 69 6.44 44.67 -11.98
CA ASP A 69 6.70 45.75 -12.94
C ASP A 69 6.32 47.10 -12.32
N ALA A 70 7.12 48.14 -12.59
CA ALA A 70 7.17 49.38 -11.81
C ALA A 70 5.87 50.22 -11.82
N GLU A 71 4.91 49.92 -12.70
CA GLU A 71 3.64 50.65 -12.82
C GLU A 71 2.38 49.81 -12.57
N LYS A 72 2.45 48.46 -12.63
CA LYS A 72 1.29 47.59 -12.40
C LYS A 72 1.70 46.27 -11.77
N THR A 73 1.30 46.06 -10.51
CA THR A 73 1.34 44.74 -9.88
C THR A 73 0.17 43.88 -10.36
N GLY A 74 0.44 42.91 -11.22
CA GLY A 74 -0.50 41.84 -11.58
C GLY A 74 -0.16 40.56 -10.82
N ILE A 75 -1.15 39.97 -10.14
CA ILE A 75 -1.04 38.62 -9.58
C ILE A 75 -1.78 37.67 -10.52
N THR A 76 -1.08 36.70 -11.08
CA THR A 76 -1.67 35.64 -11.89
C THR A 76 -1.70 34.36 -11.08
N TYR A 77 -2.87 33.73 -10.98
CA TYR A 77 -3.05 32.41 -10.38
C TYR A 77 -3.14 31.38 -11.51
N GLY A 78 -2.33 30.31 -11.42
CA GLY A 78 -2.42 29.14 -12.29
C GLY A 78 -2.70 27.90 -11.47
N GLU A 79 -3.69 27.10 -11.89
CA GLU A 79 -3.99 25.82 -11.26
C GLU A 79 -3.49 24.68 -12.13
N GLN A 80 -2.80 23.71 -11.53
CA GLN A 80 -2.28 22.53 -12.21
C GLN A 80 -2.71 21.28 -11.47
N HIS A 81 -3.37 20.37 -12.18
CA HIS A 81 -3.80 19.09 -11.64
C HIS A 81 -2.72 18.05 -11.99
N THR A 82 -2.23 17.29 -11.02
CA THR A 82 -1.19 16.26 -11.21
C THR A 82 -1.53 15.01 -10.41
N ALA A 83 -1.34 13.84 -11.02
CA ALA A 83 -1.54 12.57 -10.35
C ALA A 83 -0.35 12.26 -9.43
N ARG A 84 -0.63 11.87 -8.17
CA ARG A 84 0.35 11.46 -7.16
C ARG A 84 -0.05 10.08 -6.60
N PRO A 85 0.87 9.13 -6.44
CA PRO A 85 0.59 7.89 -5.70
C PRO A 85 0.08 8.18 -4.28
N LEU A 86 -0.91 7.41 -3.82
CA LEU A 86 -1.44 7.54 -2.45
C LEU A 86 -0.36 7.27 -1.39
N LEU A 87 0.44 6.22 -1.62
CA LEU A 87 1.76 6.06 -1.01
C LEU A 87 2.76 5.81 -2.13
N THR A 88 3.85 6.55 -2.10
CA THR A 88 5.01 6.28 -2.95
C THR A 88 5.72 5.00 -2.50
N PRO A 89 6.46 4.31 -3.39
CA PRO A 89 7.21 3.12 -3.02
C PRO A 89 8.14 3.34 -1.82
N ASP A 90 8.75 4.52 -1.70
CA ASP A 90 9.60 4.85 -0.56
C ASP A 90 8.80 5.04 0.74
N GLU A 91 7.61 5.65 0.70
CA GLU A 91 6.73 5.74 1.87
C GLU A 91 6.21 4.36 2.28
N VAL A 92 5.92 3.46 1.32
CA VAL A 92 5.53 2.07 1.60
C VAL A 92 6.64 1.32 2.36
N ARG A 93 7.91 1.50 1.97
CA ARG A 93 9.05 0.86 2.65
C ARG A 93 9.30 1.42 4.05
N ASN A 94 8.96 2.68 4.26
CA ASN A 94 9.08 3.35 5.56
C ASN A 94 7.81 3.23 6.41
N LEU A 95 6.87 2.33 6.06
CA LEU A 95 5.68 2.10 6.87
C LEU A 95 6.07 1.66 8.29
N PRO A 96 5.40 2.22 9.33
CA PRO A 96 5.65 1.81 10.72
C PRO A 96 5.48 0.30 10.91
N GLN A 97 6.36 -0.31 11.72
CA GLN A 97 6.34 -1.76 11.93
C GLN A 97 5.06 -2.29 12.57
N ASN A 98 4.32 -1.44 13.27
CA ASN A 98 3.03 -1.75 13.90
C ASN A 98 1.83 -1.55 12.95
N VAL A 99 2.07 -1.26 11.67
CA VAL A 99 1.02 -1.00 10.68
C VAL A 99 1.10 -2.02 9.54
N GLU A 100 -0.06 -2.37 9.00
CA GLU A 100 -0.22 -3.21 7.81
C GLU A 100 -1.23 -2.58 6.84
N LEU A 101 -1.14 -3.01 5.57
CA LEU A 101 -2.10 -2.65 4.53
C LEU A 101 -2.94 -3.87 4.16
N LEU A 102 -4.25 -3.67 4.10
CA LEU A 102 -5.22 -4.67 3.70
C LEU A 102 -5.91 -4.22 2.41
N PHE A 103 -5.83 -5.08 1.39
CA PHE A 103 -6.55 -4.91 0.13
C PHE A 103 -7.64 -5.97 0.07
N LEU A 104 -8.90 -5.53 0.13
CA LEU A 104 -10.05 -6.40 -0.01
C LEU A 104 -10.72 -6.11 -1.35
N ALA A 105 -11.08 -7.18 -2.07
CA ALA A 105 -11.79 -7.05 -3.34
C ALA A 105 -13.09 -6.22 -3.17
N GLY A 106 -13.22 -5.14 -3.94
CA GLY A 106 -14.38 -4.25 -3.91
C GLY A 106 -14.39 -3.20 -2.80
N GLN A 107 -13.34 -3.10 -1.99
CA GLN A 107 -13.20 -2.08 -0.95
C GLN A 107 -11.97 -1.20 -1.18
N ARG A 108 -11.97 -0.03 -0.55
CA ARG A 108 -10.77 0.82 -0.53
C ARG A 108 -9.70 0.14 0.34
N PRO A 109 -8.40 0.32 0.02
CA PRO A 109 -7.32 -0.18 0.87
C PRO A 109 -7.46 0.33 2.31
N ILE A 110 -7.24 -0.55 3.27
CA ILE A 110 -7.37 -0.25 4.70
C ILE A 110 -5.97 -0.25 5.32
N VAL A 111 -5.67 0.79 6.10
CA VAL A 111 -4.51 0.82 6.98
C VAL A 111 -4.93 0.26 8.33
N ALA A 112 -4.34 -0.86 8.74
CA ALA A 112 -4.67 -1.52 9.99
C ALA A 112 -3.45 -1.57 10.94
N GLY A 113 -3.72 -1.63 12.24
CA GLY A 113 -2.70 -1.87 13.25
C GLY A 113 -2.43 -3.37 13.38
N LYS A 114 -1.14 -3.75 13.45
CA LYS A 114 -0.77 -5.15 13.68
C LYS A 114 -1.15 -5.56 15.09
N LEU A 115 -1.78 -6.73 15.21
CA LEU A 115 -2.07 -7.35 16.49
C LEU A 115 -0.78 -8.01 17.03
N ALA A 116 -0.22 -7.46 18.09
CA ALA A 116 0.88 -8.07 18.81
C ALA A 116 0.33 -8.97 19.92
N TYR A 117 0.27 -10.28 19.67
CA TYR A 117 -0.31 -11.27 20.60
C TYR A 117 0.28 -11.22 22.02
N TYR A 118 1.54 -10.82 22.17
CA TYR A 118 2.19 -10.70 23.50
C TYR A 118 1.80 -9.43 24.26
N ALA A 119 1.37 -8.37 23.55
CA ALA A 119 1.00 -7.09 24.15
C ALA A 119 -0.50 -7.03 24.47
N ASP A 120 -1.30 -7.86 23.80
CA ASP A 120 -2.74 -7.89 23.95
C ASP A 120 -3.17 -8.71 25.17
N SER A 121 -4.00 -8.10 26.02
CA SER A 121 -4.51 -8.71 27.25
C SER A 121 -5.37 -9.94 26.99
N GLU A 122 -6.04 -10.02 25.83
CA GLU A 122 -6.89 -11.16 25.46
C GLU A 122 -6.09 -12.46 25.31
N PHE A 123 -4.79 -12.33 24.98
CA PHE A 123 -3.91 -13.47 24.71
C PHE A 123 -2.98 -13.83 25.88
N ARG A 124 -3.04 -13.11 27.00
CA ARG A 124 -2.22 -13.39 28.19
C ARG A 124 -2.52 -14.77 28.76
N GLY A 125 -1.49 -15.58 28.98
CA GLY A 125 -1.60 -16.94 29.54
C GLY A 125 -1.98 -18.03 28.53
N LEU A 126 -2.17 -17.70 27.24
CA LEU A 126 -2.39 -18.69 26.18
C LEU A 126 -1.10 -19.13 25.47
N TYR A 127 0.00 -18.40 25.66
CA TYR A 127 1.29 -18.64 24.99
C TYR A 127 2.47 -18.90 25.95
N ASP A 128 2.27 -18.74 27.26
CA ASP A 128 3.28 -19.09 28.24
C ASP A 128 3.33 -20.63 28.33
N ALA A 129 4.42 -21.23 27.86
CA ALA A 129 4.64 -22.67 28.02
C ALA A 129 4.61 -23.05 29.52
N PRO A 130 4.11 -24.25 29.87
CA PRO A 130 3.93 -24.68 31.27
C PRO A 130 5.24 -24.72 32.08
#